data_AF-A0ABC8QW71-F1
#
_entry.id   AF-A0ABC8QW71-F1
#
_cell.length_a   1.000
_cell.length_b   1.000
_cell.length_c   1.000
_cell.angle_alpha   90.00
_cell.angle_beta   90.00
_cell.angle_gamma   90.00
#
_symmetry.space_group_name_H-M   'P 1'
#
loop_
_entity.id
_entity.type
_entity.pdbx_description
1 polymer ?
#
loop_
_entity_poly.entity_id
_entity_poly.type
_entity_poly.pdbx_seq_one_letter_code
_entity_poly.pdbx_strand_id
1 'polypeptide(L)'
;MSARIENMYTLLVAHFVCWVLFGKADVFKKFKDEEEGKFEESLITDAQELLSLYEATQLMVHRECHILEEALVFTTTNLESLLPHLNNLFAEQVNHALQLPIRKALTRLESRTYMTIYQEDDRHNQILLNFAKLDFNLLQKVHQRELSGIT
;
A
#
# COMPACT_ATOMS: atom_id res chain seq x y z
N MET A 1 -17.90 12.26 6.09
CA MET A 1 -16.54 12.80 6.23
C MET A 1 -15.99 12.31 7.58
N SER A 2 -15.55 11.04 7.65
CA SER A 2 -14.82 10.49 8.82
C SER A 2 -14.31 9.04 8.63
N ALA A 3 -14.79 8.25 7.67
CA ALA A 3 -14.37 6.85 7.55
C ALA A 3 -13.22 6.58 6.54
N ARG A 4 -12.86 7.56 5.71
CA ARG A 4 -11.96 7.35 4.55
C ARG A 4 -10.47 7.60 4.81
N ILE A 5 -10.12 8.24 5.92
CA ILE A 5 -8.72 8.48 6.34
C ILE A 5 -8.34 7.60 7.54
N GLU A 6 -9.34 7.13 8.29
CA GLU A 6 -9.12 6.20 9.41
C GLU A 6 -8.74 4.79 8.93
N ASN A 7 -9.17 4.32 7.76
CA ASN A 7 -8.94 2.91 7.40
C ASN A 7 -7.48 2.60 6.97
N MET A 8 -6.80 3.51 6.26
CA MET A 8 -5.46 3.22 5.71
C MET A 8 -4.33 3.52 6.71
N TYR A 9 -4.47 4.54 7.57
CA TYR A 9 -3.48 4.86 8.61
C TYR A 9 -3.62 3.99 9.87
N THR A 10 -4.83 3.51 10.20
CA THR A 10 -5.05 2.68 11.39
C THR A 10 -4.60 1.23 11.15
N LEU A 11 -4.70 0.70 9.93
CA LEU A 11 -4.06 -0.57 9.55
C LEU A 11 -2.55 -0.44 9.38
N LEU A 12 -2.06 0.70 8.87
CA LEU A 12 -0.61 0.96 8.78
C LEU A 12 0.06 0.93 10.17
N VAL A 13 -0.55 1.54 11.19
CA VAL A 13 0.01 1.63 12.55
C VAL A 13 -0.30 0.39 13.40
N ALA A 14 -1.48 -0.23 13.25
CA ALA A 14 -1.79 -1.48 13.97
C ALA A 14 -0.96 -2.68 13.47
N HIS A 15 -0.63 -2.74 12.17
CA HIS A 15 0.24 -3.78 11.62
C HIS A 15 1.72 -3.55 11.99
N PHE A 16 2.18 -2.29 12.01
CA PHE A 16 3.53 -1.94 12.45
C PHE A 16 3.80 -2.27 13.93
N VAL A 17 2.78 -2.18 14.79
CA VAL A 17 2.89 -2.39 16.25
C VAL A 17 2.56 -3.83 16.68
N CYS A 18 1.71 -4.57 15.95
CA CYS A 18 1.35 -5.94 16.35
C CYS A 18 2.30 -7.02 15.77
N TRP A 19 2.86 -6.79 14.58
CA TRP A 19 3.57 -7.84 13.83
C TRP A 19 5.09 -7.90 14.08
N VAL A 20 5.71 -6.86 14.64
CA VAL A 20 7.14 -6.89 15.04
C VAL A 20 7.37 -7.64 16.36
N LEU A 21 6.35 -7.84 17.21
CA LEU A 21 6.51 -8.41 18.56
C LEU A 21 5.62 -9.61 18.94
N PHE A 22 4.45 -9.84 18.32
CA PHE A 22 3.56 -10.96 18.71
C PHE A 22 2.85 -11.60 17.50
N GLY A 23 3.37 -12.74 17.04
CA GLY A 23 2.92 -13.47 15.85
C GLY A 23 1.46 -13.96 15.87
N LYS A 24 0.53 -13.14 15.36
CA LYS A 24 -0.82 -13.60 14.99
C LYS A 24 -1.29 -12.97 13.69
N ALA A 25 -0.95 -13.63 12.58
CA ALA A 25 -1.63 -13.42 11.30
C ALA A 25 -3.12 -13.85 11.33
N ASP A 26 -3.61 -14.35 12.47
CA ASP A 26 -5.02 -14.59 12.73
C ASP A 26 -5.90 -13.36 12.52
N VAL A 27 -5.34 -12.13 12.56
CA VAL A 27 -6.08 -10.90 12.24
C VAL A 27 -6.66 -10.93 10.82
N PHE A 28 -6.09 -11.72 9.91
CA PHE A 28 -6.59 -11.88 8.54
C PHE A 28 -7.74 -12.89 8.44
N LYS A 29 -8.01 -13.70 9.48
CA LYS A 29 -9.14 -14.67 9.48
C LYS A 29 -10.50 -13.98 9.38
N LYS A 30 -10.61 -12.73 9.85
CA LYS A 30 -11.84 -11.93 9.75
C LYS A 30 -12.24 -11.58 8.30
N PHE A 31 -11.34 -11.78 7.36
CA PHE A 31 -11.56 -11.55 5.93
C PHE A 31 -11.89 -12.86 5.20
N LYS A 32 -12.02 -13.97 5.94
CA LYS A 32 -12.36 -15.27 5.39
C LYS A 32 -13.79 -15.61 5.80
N ASP A 33 -14.52 -16.17 4.86
CA ASP A 33 -15.83 -16.76 5.11
C ASP A 33 -15.71 -17.89 6.15
N GLU A 34 -16.66 -17.92 7.10
CA GLU A 34 -16.74 -18.94 8.16
C GLU A 34 -17.08 -20.32 7.61
N GLU A 35 -17.80 -20.40 6.48
CA GLU A 35 -18.25 -21.68 5.90
C GLU A 35 -17.18 -22.33 5.02
N GLU A 36 -16.64 -21.61 4.03
CA GLU A 36 -15.64 -22.16 3.09
C GLU A 36 -14.20 -22.01 3.59
N GLY A 37 -13.95 -21.13 4.55
CA GLY A 37 -12.60 -20.81 4.99
C GLY A 37 -11.73 -20.25 3.87
N LYS A 38 -12.33 -19.48 2.94
CA LYS A 38 -11.65 -18.74 1.86
C LYS A 38 -11.84 -17.23 2.04
N PHE A 39 -10.99 -16.42 1.42
CA PHE A 39 -11.19 -14.97 1.42
C PHE A 39 -12.53 -14.59 0.81
N GLU A 40 -13.27 -13.72 1.49
CA GLU A 40 -14.60 -13.31 1.05
C GLU A 40 -14.53 -12.59 -0.31
N GLU A 41 -15.41 -12.98 -1.23
CA GLU A 41 -15.53 -12.32 -2.54
C GLU A 41 -16.04 -10.87 -2.41
N SER A 42 -16.66 -10.51 -1.29
CA SER A 42 -17.06 -9.15 -0.95
C SER A 42 -15.88 -8.16 -1.05
N LEU A 43 -14.66 -8.61 -0.73
CA LEU A 43 -13.42 -7.81 -0.79
C LEU A 43 -13.04 -7.39 -2.21
N ILE A 44 -13.54 -8.09 -3.23
CA ILE A 44 -13.28 -7.77 -4.64
C ILE A 44 -14.03 -6.47 -5.04
N THR A 45 -15.13 -6.15 -4.34
CA THR A 45 -15.95 -4.97 -4.66
C THR A 45 -15.27 -3.65 -4.30
N ASP A 46 -14.32 -3.66 -3.35
CA ASP A 46 -13.49 -2.51 -3.02
C ASP A 46 -12.04 -2.76 -3.44
N ALA A 47 -11.72 -2.35 -4.67
CA ALA A 47 -10.39 -2.51 -5.24
C ALA A 47 -9.29 -1.77 -4.43
N GLN A 48 -9.64 -0.75 -3.65
CA GLN A 48 -8.70 -0.03 -2.77
C GLN A 48 -8.38 -0.84 -1.51
N GLU A 49 -9.37 -1.51 -0.92
CA GLU A 49 -9.16 -2.44 0.19
C GLU A 49 -8.35 -3.66 -0.29
N LEU A 50 -8.64 -4.18 -1.48
CA LEU A 50 -7.91 -5.28 -2.09
C LEU A 50 -6.43 -4.94 -2.33
N LEU A 51 -6.14 -3.73 -2.84
CA LEU A 51 -4.76 -3.23 -2.99
C LEU A 51 -4.06 -3.06 -1.64
N SER A 52 -4.78 -2.61 -0.61
CA SER A 52 -4.23 -2.46 0.74
C SER A 52 -3.86 -3.81 1.36
N LEU A 53 -4.70 -4.84 1.15
CA LEU A 53 -4.42 -6.21 1.57
C LEU A 53 -3.21 -6.77 0.82
N TYR A 54 -3.12 -6.54 -0.51
CA TYR A 54 -1.97 -6.93 -1.32
C TYR A 54 -0.67 -6.35 -0.74
N GLU A 55 -0.60 -5.03 -0.51
CA GLU A 55 0.60 -4.39 0.07
C GLU A 55 0.93 -4.92 1.47
N ALA A 56 -0.08 -5.26 2.28
CA ALA A 56 0.14 -5.87 3.59
C ALA A 56 0.82 -7.26 3.49
N THR A 57 0.49 -8.07 2.48
CA THR A 57 1.16 -9.35 2.25
C THR A 57 2.64 -9.19 1.88
N GLN A 58 3.03 -8.04 1.32
CA GLN A 58 4.42 -7.77 0.93
C GLN A 58 5.33 -7.46 2.12
N LEU A 59 4.75 -7.29 3.31
CA LEU A 59 5.48 -7.09 4.55
C LEU A 59 5.98 -8.40 5.17
N MET A 60 5.52 -9.57 4.70
CA MET A 60 5.88 -10.90 5.22
C MET A 60 7.39 -11.14 5.40
N VAL A 61 7.77 -11.70 6.55
CA VAL A 61 9.15 -11.93 7.01
C VAL A 61 9.39 -13.44 7.12
N HIS A 62 8.34 -14.20 7.42
CA HIS A 62 8.34 -15.66 7.40
C HIS A 62 7.28 -16.18 6.43
N ARG A 63 7.71 -17.05 5.52
CA ARG A 63 6.84 -17.72 4.53
C ARG A 63 5.93 -18.78 5.16
N GLU A 64 6.08 -19.08 6.44
CA GLU A 64 5.31 -20.12 7.14
C GLU A 64 3.89 -19.67 7.54
N CYS A 65 3.43 -18.54 7.00
CA CYS A 65 2.13 -17.98 7.31
C CYS A 65 1.14 -18.23 6.16
N HIS A 66 0.56 -19.43 6.14
CA HIS A 66 -0.35 -19.91 5.10
C HIS A 66 -1.48 -18.92 4.74
N ILE A 67 -2.06 -18.24 5.73
CA ILE A 67 -3.13 -17.26 5.50
C ILE A 67 -2.66 -16.04 4.69
N LEU A 68 -1.41 -15.63 4.84
CA LEU A 68 -0.84 -14.51 4.07
C LEU A 68 -0.40 -14.96 2.67
N GLU A 69 0.02 -16.21 2.51
CA GLU A 69 0.28 -16.78 1.18
C GLU A 69 -1.02 -16.90 0.37
N GLU A 70 -2.09 -17.38 1.00
CA GLU A 70 -3.44 -17.37 0.39
C GLU A 70 -3.90 -15.95 0.04
N ALA A 71 -3.71 -14.99 0.95
CA ALA A 71 -4.07 -13.59 0.71
C ALA A 71 -3.30 -13.01 -0.48
N LEU A 72 -2.03 -13.35 -0.63
CA LEU A 72 -1.19 -12.89 -1.73
C LEU A 72 -1.73 -13.41 -3.07
N VAL A 73 -2.05 -14.71 -3.15
CA VAL A 73 -2.63 -15.30 -4.37
C VAL A 73 -3.99 -14.66 -4.67
N PHE A 74 -4.88 -14.60 -3.67
CA PHE A 74 -6.21 -14.02 -3.80
C PHE A 74 -6.17 -12.58 -4.30
N THR A 75 -5.38 -11.72 -3.66
CA THR A 75 -5.30 -10.30 -4.03
C THR A 75 -4.66 -10.09 -5.39
N THR A 76 -3.60 -10.84 -5.72
CA THR A 76 -2.93 -10.74 -7.03
C THR A 76 -3.88 -11.07 -8.17
N THR A 77 -4.55 -12.23 -8.10
CA THR A 77 -5.47 -12.68 -9.16
C THR A 77 -6.63 -11.71 -9.34
N ASN A 78 -7.21 -11.21 -8.25
CA ASN A 78 -8.34 -10.30 -8.33
C ASN A 78 -7.92 -8.91 -8.82
N LEU A 79 -6.78 -8.37 -8.38
CA LEU A 79 -6.26 -7.10 -8.89
C LEU A 79 -5.96 -7.16 -10.40
N GLU A 80 -5.33 -8.24 -10.86
CA GLU A 80 -5.09 -8.47 -12.30
C GLU A 80 -6.40 -8.53 -13.11
N SER A 81 -7.43 -9.17 -12.56
CA SER A 81 -8.74 -9.24 -13.21
C SER A 81 -9.47 -7.90 -13.24
N LEU A 82 -9.29 -7.06 -12.22
CA LEU A 82 -9.94 -5.76 -12.08
C LEU A 82 -9.26 -4.68 -12.93
N LEU A 83 -7.94 -4.78 -13.18
CA LEU A 83 -7.14 -3.79 -13.90
C LEU A 83 -7.82 -3.18 -15.14
N PRO A 84 -8.43 -3.97 -16.06
CA PRO A 84 -9.05 -3.43 -17.27
C PRO A 84 -10.34 -2.61 -17.01
N HIS A 85 -10.85 -2.60 -15.77
CA HIS A 85 -12.12 -1.99 -15.38
C HIS A 85 -11.92 -0.82 -14.41
N LEU A 86 -10.69 -0.56 -13.98
CA LEU A 86 -10.34 0.55 -13.09
C LEU A 86 -10.21 1.86 -13.87
N ASN A 87 -10.37 2.98 -13.17
CA ASN A 87 -10.05 4.29 -13.74
C ASN A 87 -8.53 4.40 -14.01
N ASN A 88 -8.12 5.26 -14.95
CA ASN A 88 -6.72 5.32 -15.41
C ASN A 88 -5.71 5.52 -14.27
N LEU A 89 -5.98 6.45 -13.33
CA LEU A 89 -5.05 6.77 -12.24
C LEU A 89 -4.89 5.60 -11.26
N PHE A 90 -6.00 4.98 -10.87
CA PHE A 90 -5.99 3.86 -9.94
C PHE A 90 -5.48 2.57 -10.61
N ALA A 91 -5.75 2.38 -11.90
CA ALA A 91 -5.17 1.30 -12.69
C ALA A 91 -3.63 1.41 -12.74
N GLU A 92 -3.10 2.62 -12.93
CA GLU A 92 -1.65 2.87 -12.86
C GLU A 92 -1.07 2.53 -11.48
N GLN A 93 -1.76 2.91 -10.41
CA GLN A 93 -1.35 2.57 -9.05
C GLN A 93 -1.33 1.05 -8.79
N VAL A 94 -2.38 0.34 -9.21
CA VAL A 94 -2.47 -1.13 -9.07
C VAL A 94 -1.39 -1.82 -9.91
N ASN A 95 -1.20 -1.41 -11.16
CA ASN A 95 -0.17 -1.97 -12.03
C ASN A 95 1.24 -1.72 -11.46
N HIS A 96 1.49 -0.53 -10.92
CA HIS A 96 2.75 -0.22 -10.25
C HIS A 96 2.99 -1.12 -9.04
N ALA A 97 2.00 -1.30 -8.16
CA ALA A 97 2.12 -2.17 -6.98
C ALA A 97 2.36 -3.65 -7.33
N LEU A 98 1.71 -4.15 -8.40
CA LEU A 98 1.93 -5.52 -8.90
C LEU A 98 3.35 -5.72 -9.43
N GLN A 99 3.96 -4.70 -10.03
CA GLN A 99 5.35 -4.75 -10.51
C GLN A 99 6.37 -4.56 -9.39
N LEU A 100 6.15 -3.56 -8.53
CA LEU A 100 7.04 -3.15 -7.47
C LEU A 100 6.24 -2.70 -6.24
N PRO A 101 5.98 -3.60 -5.28
CA PRO A 101 5.26 -3.22 -4.08
C PRO A 101 6.04 -2.26 -3.20
N ILE A 102 5.32 -1.42 -2.45
CA ILE A 102 5.88 -0.32 -1.64
C ILE A 102 7.01 -0.81 -0.72
N ARG A 103 6.85 -2.00 -0.12
CA ARG A 103 7.83 -2.55 0.81
C ARG A 103 9.20 -2.84 0.17
N LYS A 104 9.22 -3.16 -1.13
CA LYS A 104 10.43 -3.54 -1.88
C LYS A 104 11.04 -2.35 -2.63
N ALA A 105 10.32 -1.25 -2.71
CA ALA A 105 10.71 -0.08 -3.47
C ALA A 105 11.60 0.88 -2.68
N LEU A 106 12.37 1.71 -3.39
CA LEU A 106 13.16 2.76 -2.76
C LEU A 106 12.23 3.88 -2.30
N THR A 107 12.13 4.08 -0.98
CA THR A 107 11.22 5.06 -0.36
C THR A 107 11.26 6.42 -1.04
N ARG A 108 12.46 6.88 -1.43
CA ARG A 108 12.64 8.19 -2.05
C ARG A 108 12.09 8.28 -3.47
N LEU A 109 12.21 7.21 -4.25
CA LEU A 109 11.66 7.13 -5.60
C LEU A 109 10.13 7.03 -5.52
N GLU A 110 9.62 6.15 -4.66
CA GLU A 110 8.18 5.97 -4.45
C GLU A 110 7.50 7.24 -3.97
N SER A 111 8.10 7.94 -3.01
CA SER A 111 7.55 9.21 -2.52
C SER A 111 7.37 10.22 -3.65
N ARG A 112 8.30 10.24 -4.62
CA ARG A 112 8.20 11.13 -5.78
C ARG A 112 7.06 10.70 -6.71
N THR A 113 6.94 9.42 -7.03
CA THR A 113 5.87 8.88 -7.86
C THR A 113 4.50 9.12 -7.22
N TYR A 114 4.37 8.78 -5.94
CA TYR A 114 3.13 8.92 -5.19
C TYR A 114 2.70 10.38 -5.02
N MET A 115 3.62 11.34 -4.87
CA MET A 115 3.26 12.77 -4.86
C MET A 115 2.56 13.21 -6.14
N THR A 116 2.94 12.66 -7.31
CA THR A 116 2.26 12.95 -8.58
C THR A 116 0.85 12.36 -8.57
N ILE A 117 0.69 11.10 -8.16
CA ILE A 117 -0.62 10.44 -8.06
C ILE A 117 -1.54 11.20 -7.09
N TYR A 118 -1.01 11.56 -5.92
CA TYR A 118 -1.75 12.26 -4.87
C TYR A 118 -2.19 13.67 -5.29
N GLN A 119 -1.43 14.32 -6.18
CA GLN A 119 -1.83 15.62 -6.72
C GLN A 119 -3.06 15.53 -7.63
N GLU A 120 -3.21 14.44 -8.37
CA GLU A 120 -4.33 14.22 -9.29
C GLU A 120 -5.60 13.68 -8.60
N ASP A 121 -5.52 13.29 -7.32
CA ASP A 121 -6.70 12.87 -6.55
C ASP A 121 -7.55 14.08 -6.13
N ASP A 122 -8.80 14.17 -6.60
CA ASP A 122 -9.74 15.24 -6.25
C ASP A 122 -9.97 15.41 -4.73
N ARG A 123 -9.65 14.41 -3.92
CA ARG A 123 -9.84 14.40 -2.45
C ARG A 123 -8.58 14.74 -1.68
N HIS A 124 -7.47 15.06 -2.36
CA HIS A 124 -6.19 15.27 -1.70
C HIS A 124 -6.21 16.49 -0.77
N ASN A 125 -5.42 16.40 0.29
CA ASN A 125 -5.20 17.51 1.21
C ASN A 125 -4.07 18.39 0.67
N GLN A 126 -4.41 19.59 0.21
CA GLN A 126 -3.44 20.54 -0.34
C GLN A 126 -2.31 20.89 0.64
N ILE A 127 -2.60 20.98 1.94
CA ILE A 127 -1.59 21.29 2.97
C ILE A 127 -0.59 20.14 3.05
N LEU A 128 -1.07 18.89 3.06
CA LEU A 128 -0.20 17.71 3.09
C LEU A 128 0.67 17.61 1.82
N LEU A 129 0.09 17.85 0.64
CA LEU A 129 0.83 17.84 -0.63
C LEU A 129 1.92 18.91 -0.63
N ASN A 130 1.61 20.13 -0.18
CA ASN A 130 2.58 21.22 -0.11
C ASN A 130 3.71 20.90 0.87
N PHE A 131 3.37 20.35 2.04
CA PHE A 131 4.36 19.91 3.01
C PHE A 131 5.29 18.84 2.43
N ALA A 132 4.74 17.79 1.81
CA ALA A 132 5.53 16.73 1.19
C ALA A 132 6.48 17.24 0.11
N LYS A 133 6.03 18.17 -0.75
CA LYS A 133 6.88 18.79 -1.78
C LYS A 133 8.02 19.62 -1.18
N LEU A 134 7.74 20.39 -0.13
CA LEU A 134 8.76 21.21 0.54
C LEU A 134 9.81 20.33 1.22
N ASP A 135 9.38 19.34 2.00
CA ASP A 135 10.28 18.38 2.65
C ASP A 135 11.13 17.61 1.63
N PHE A 136 10.51 17.16 0.53
CA PHE A 136 11.23 16.53 -0.56
C PHE A 136 12.30 17.45 -1.13
N ASN A 137 11.97 18.70 -1.46
CA ASN A 137 12.95 19.62 -2.05
C ASN A 137 14.07 19.99 -1.06
N LEU A 138 13.76 20.09 0.24
CA LEU A 138 14.76 20.35 1.28
C LEU A 138 15.81 19.22 1.33
N LEU A 139 15.36 17.97 1.45
CA LEU A 139 16.26 16.81 1.45
C LEU A 139 17.05 16.68 0.14
N GLN A 140 16.44 17.02 -1.01
CA GLN A 140 17.13 17.04 -2.28
C GLN A 140 18.30 18.03 -2.29
N LYS A 141 18.16 19.20 -1.66
CA LYS A 141 19.25 20.18 -1.53
C LYS A 141 20.39 19.67 -0.65
N VAL A 142 20.08 18.92 0.40
CA VAL A 142 21.11 18.27 1.24
C VAL A 142 21.88 17.24 0.41
N HIS A 143 21.20 16.33 -0.26
CA HIS A 143 21.84 15.32 -1.11
C HIS A 143 22.69 15.93 -2.24
N GLN A 144 22.25 17.04 -2.85
CA GLN A 144 23.04 17.76 -3.86
C GLN A 144 24.36 18.31 -3.28
N ARG A 145 24.33 18.82 -2.05
CA ARG A 145 25.53 19.30 -1.37
C ARG A 145 26.48 18.15 -1.02
N GLU A 146 25.94 17.06 -0.49
CA GLU A 146 26.73 15.85 -0.19
C GLU A 146 27.40 15.31 -1.46
N LEU A 147 26.66 15.23 -2.57
CA LEU A 147 27.22 14.81 -3.86
C LEU A 147 28.33 15.75 -4.34
N SER A 148 28.17 17.08 -4.22
CA SER A 148 29.24 18.03 -4.59
C SER A 148 30.51 17.92 -3.75
N GLY A 149 30.45 17.26 -2.58
CA GLY A 149 31.64 16.94 -1.79
C GLY A 149 32.33 15.64 -2.20
N ILE A 150 31.64 14.79 -2.99
CA ILE A 150 32.11 13.48 -3.45
C ILE A 150 32.57 13.54 -4.92
N THR A 151 31.93 14.39 -5.73
CA THR A 151 32.25 14.64 -7.15
C THR A 151 33.03 15.92 -7.33
#